data_AF-A0A3D3Z923-F1
#
_entry.id   AF-A0A3D3Z923-F1
#
_cell.length_a   1.000
_cell.length_b   1.000
_cell.length_c   1.000
_cell.angle_alpha   90.00
_cell.angle_beta   90.00
_cell.angle_gamma   90.00
#
_symmetry.space_group_name_H-M   'P 1'
#
loop_
_entity.id
_entity.type
_entity.pdbx_description
1 polymer ?
#
loop_
_entity_poly.entity_id
_entity_poly.type
_entity_poly.pdbx_seq_one_letter_code
_entity_poly.pdbx_strand_id
1 'polypeptide(L)'
;MEKQRTGRIVRSISGFYDVQTGDEVITCRARGILRKENCTPLTGDMVNITVERGKGMVEKVLPRRNCFVRPAVANIDALVVFAANVNPVTEPFLIDRVAAIAGDQEVPVYLCVNKCDLDPAVDLVRIYRSAGFPVIC
;
A
#
# COMPACT_ATOMS: atom_id res chain seq x y z
N MET A 1 -13.29 31.75 2.35
CA MET A 1 -13.44 30.47 3.08
C MET A 1 -12.41 29.51 2.52
N GLU A 2 -11.56 28.94 3.38
CA GLU A 2 -10.68 27.84 2.98
C GLU A 2 -11.53 26.65 2.58
N LYS A 3 -11.40 26.18 1.34
CA LYS A 3 -12.17 25.04 0.85
C LYS A 3 -11.44 23.77 1.29
N GLN A 4 -11.97 23.11 2.32
CA GLN A 4 -11.48 21.81 2.75
C GLN A 4 -11.76 20.78 1.64
N ARG A 5 -10.73 19.99 1.30
CA ARG A 5 -10.82 18.92 0.29
C ARG A 5 -10.39 17.61 0.93
N THR A 6 -10.97 16.50 0.48
CA THR A 6 -10.54 15.15 0.87
C THR A 6 -9.82 14.50 -0.30
N GLY A 7 -8.73 13.80 -0.02
CA GLY A 7 -7.94 13.13 -1.04
C GLY A 7 -7.07 12.01 -0.49
N ARG A 8 -6.33 11.36 -1.37
CA ARG A 8 -5.42 10.26 -1.04
C ARG A 8 -3.97 10.71 -1.20
N ILE A 9 -3.12 10.44 -0.21
CA ILE A 9 -1.68 10.64 -0.38
C ILE A 9 -1.17 9.61 -1.39
N VAL A 10 -0.67 10.06 -2.54
CA VAL A 10 -0.10 9.21 -3.59
C VAL A 10 1.42 9.16 -3.54
N ARG A 11 2.06 10.15 -2.90
CA ARG A 11 3.52 10.20 -2.71
C ARG A 11 3.87 10.89 -1.40
N SER A 12 4.87 10.35 -0.69
CA SER A 12 5.41 10.92 0.55
C SER A 12 6.93 11.00 0.45
N ILE A 13 7.50 12.21 0.40
CA ILE A 13 8.96 12.41 0.28
C ILE A 13 9.38 13.60 1.14
N SER A 14 10.34 13.38 2.04
CA SER A 14 10.99 14.45 2.84
C SER A 14 10.00 15.38 3.57
N GLY A 15 8.89 14.83 4.07
CA GLY A 15 7.83 15.58 4.78
C GLY A 15 6.89 16.38 3.89
N PHE A 16 6.96 16.18 2.57
CA PHE A 16 5.96 16.60 1.60
C PHE A 16 5.08 15.43 1.20
N TYR A 17 3.79 15.69 1.04
CA TYR A 17 2.76 14.71 0.72
C TYR A 17 1.99 15.19 -0.51
N ASP A 18 2.09 14.45 -1.62
CA ASP A 18 1.28 14.75 -2.80
C ASP A 18 -0.08 14.08 -2.63
N VAL A 19 -1.13 14.89 -2.58
CA VAL A 19 -2.49 14.44 -2.30
C VAL A 19 -3.32 14.54 -3.57
N GLN A 20 -3.82 13.41 -4.04
CA GLN A 20 -4.77 13.36 -5.15
C GLN A 20 -6.18 13.70 -4.65
N THR A 21 -6.75 14.79 -5.16
CA THR A 21 -8.12 15.24 -4.89
C THR A 21 -8.90 15.28 -6.21
N GLY A 22 -9.71 14.25 -6.48
CA GLY A 22 -10.32 14.10 -7.81
C GLY A 22 -9.23 13.97 -8.88
N ASP A 23 -9.25 14.88 -9.86
CA ASP A 23 -8.32 14.89 -11.00
C ASP A 23 -7.04 15.72 -10.76
N GLU A 24 -6.93 16.40 -9.61
CA GLU A 24 -5.77 17.23 -9.27
C GLU A 24 -4.85 16.54 -8.26
N VAL A 25 -3.54 16.80 -8.36
CA VAL A 25 -2.55 16.41 -7.34
C VAL A 25 -1.97 17.67 -6.71
N ILE A 26 -2.03 17.75 -5.38
CA ILE A 26 -1.64 18.93 -4.62
C ILE A 26 -0.54 18.56 -3.63
N THR A 27 0.62 19.21 -3.74
CA THR A 27 1.72 19.04 -2.80
C THR A 27 1.40 19.75 -1.48
N CYS A 28 1.38 18.98 -0.40
CA CYS A 28 1.02 19.42 0.93
C CYS A 28 2.17 19.23 1.93
N ARG A 29 2.15 19.99 3.03
CA ARG A 29 2.91 19.68 4.25
C ARG A 29 1.96 19.24 5.36
N ALA A 30 2.44 18.46 6.32
CA ALA A 30 1.64 18.11 7.49
C ALA A 30 1.56 19.26 8.49
N ARG A 31 0.36 19.55 9.00
CA ARG A 31 0.20 20.51 10.10
C ARG A 31 0.87 19.95 11.37
N GLY A 32 1.49 20.84 12.15
CA GLY A 32 2.27 20.44 13.33
C GLY A 32 1.47 19.68 14.39
N ILE A 33 0.14 19.85 14.42
CA ILE A 33 -0.75 19.11 15.32
C ILE A 33 -0.67 17.59 15.11
N LEU A 34 -0.49 17.13 13.87
CA LEU A 34 -0.37 15.70 13.54
C LEU A 34 0.86 15.07 14.21
N ARG A 35 1.94 15.84 14.39
CA ARG A 35 3.13 15.38 15.14
C ARG A 35 2.82 15.24 16.64
N LYS A 36 2.04 16.15 17.21
CA LYS A 36 1.62 16.07 18.62
C LYS A 36 0.70 14.87 18.88
N GLU A 37 -0.08 14.49 17.87
CA GLU A 37 -0.97 13.31 17.89
C GLU A 37 -0.23 12.00 17.55
N ASN A 38 1.10 12.01 17.37
CA ASN A 38 1.89 10.87 16.89
C ASN A 38 1.35 10.25 15.58
N CYS A 39 0.67 11.06 14.77
CA CYS A 39 0.09 10.65 13.50
C CYS A 39 1.02 11.08 12.36
N THR A 40 1.87 10.16 11.90
CA THR A 40 2.68 10.36 10.70
C THR A 40 1.85 10.00 9.46
N PRO A 41 1.58 10.93 8.54
CA PRO A 41 0.90 10.62 7.29
C PRO A 41 1.74 9.67 6.43
N LEU A 42 1.07 8.72 5.79
CA LEU A 42 1.67 7.67 4.96
C LEU A 42 1.09 7.73 3.54
N THR A 43 1.86 7.22 2.58
CA THR A 43 1.32 6.96 1.25
C THR A 43 0.13 5.99 1.36
N GLY A 44 -0.95 6.32 0.69
CA GLY A 44 -2.22 5.60 0.75
C GLY A 44 -3.20 6.12 1.80
N ASP A 45 -2.79 7.00 2.72
CA ASP A 45 -3.71 7.63 3.65
C ASP A 45 -4.77 8.47 2.93
N MET A 46 -6.00 8.38 3.42
CA MET A 46 -7.04 9.35 3.11
C MET A 46 -6.90 10.52 4.07
N VAL A 47 -6.91 11.74 3.54
CA VAL A 47 -6.62 12.94 4.31
C VAL A 47 -7.56 14.08 3.96
N ASN A 48 -7.79 14.95 4.93
CA ASN A 48 -8.36 16.26 4.69
C ASN A 48 -7.26 17.29 4.54
N ILE A 49 -7.36 18.11 3.51
CA ILE A 49 -6.42 19.19 3.21
C ILE A 49 -7.13 20.54 3.11
N THR A 50 -6.38 21.60 3.40
CA THR A 50 -6.69 22.98 3.03
C THR A 50 -5.69 23.44 1.98
N VAL A 51 -6.11 24.37 1.12
CA VAL A 51 -5.26 24.96 0.10
C VAL A 51 -5.40 26.47 0.17
N GLU A 52 -4.30 27.16 0.51
CA GLU A 52 -4.27 28.60 0.61
C GLU A 52 -3.07 29.14 -0.20
N ARG A 53 -3.33 30.06 -1.14
CA ARG A 53 -2.29 30.70 -1.98
C ARG A 53 -1.31 29.69 -2.61
N GLY A 54 -1.83 28.55 -3.07
CA GLY A 54 -1.04 27.49 -3.71
C GLY A 54 -0.26 26.58 -2.74
N LYS A 55 -0.42 26.73 -1.42
CA LYS A 55 0.20 25.86 -0.41
C LYS A 55 -0.85 24.91 0.16
N GLY A 56 -0.63 23.61 -0.02
CA GLY A 56 -1.45 22.56 0.60
C GLY A 56 -1.01 22.26 2.03
N MET A 57 -1.97 22.03 2.92
CA MET A 57 -1.73 21.57 4.29
C MET A 57 -2.58 20.35 4.59
N VAL A 58 -1.96 19.27 5.07
CA VAL A 58 -2.67 18.11 5.62
C VAL A 58 -3.14 18.48 7.02
N GLU A 59 -4.46 18.59 7.16
CA GLU A 59 -5.12 18.95 8.40
C GLU A 59 -5.36 17.74 9.29
N LYS A 60 -5.80 16.63 8.68
CA LYS A 60 -6.19 15.41 9.38
C LYS A 60 -5.95 14.19 8.51
N VAL A 61 -5.41 13.13 9.13
CA VAL A 61 -5.41 11.78 8.55
C VAL A 61 -6.70 11.08 8.99
N LEU A 62 -7.43 10.52 8.02
CA LEU A 62 -8.66 9.78 8.28
C LEU A 62 -8.33 8.35 8.77
N PRO A 63 -9.27 7.65 9.44
CA PRO A 63 -9.04 6.31 9.96
C PRO A 63 -8.50 5.34 8.89
N ARG A 64 -7.49 4.56 9.26
CA ARG A 64 -6.87 3.57 8.38
C ARG A 64 -7.63 2.24 8.48
N ARG A 65 -7.83 1.55 7.36
CA ARG A 65 -8.26 0.15 7.36
C ARG A 65 -7.12 -0.82 7.71
N ASN A 66 -5.90 -0.49 7.30
CA ASN A 66 -4.69 -1.26 7.54
C ASN A 66 -3.44 -0.38 7.31
N CYS A 67 -2.28 -0.82 7.80
CA CYS A 67 -1.00 -0.18 7.48
C CYS A 67 0.18 -1.15 7.56
N PHE A 68 1.21 -0.86 6.77
CA PHE A 68 2.47 -1.58 6.78
C PHE A 68 3.60 -0.65 7.23
N VAL A 69 4.58 -1.23 7.92
CA VAL A 69 5.80 -0.52 8.35
C VAL A 69 6.82 -0.45 7.21
N ARG A 70 6.90 -1.50 6.39
CA ARG A 70 7.89 -1.60 5.30
C ARG A 70 7.31 -2.29 4.06
N PRO A 71 7.06 -1.56 2.96
CA PRO A 71 7.10 -0.10 2.86
C PRO A 71 6.07 0.56 3.79
N ALA A 72 6.31 1.81 4.18
CA ALA A 72 5.40 2.57 5.03
C ALA A 72 4.19 3.05 4.22
N VAL A 73 3.12 2.25 4.17
CA VAL A 73 1.92 2.49 3.37
C VAL A 73 0.65 2.12 4.12
N ALA A 74 -0.47 2.76 3.79
CA ALA A 74 -1.75 2.53 4.43
C ALA A 74 -2.88 2.31 3.42
N ASN A 75 -3.98 1.74 3.90
CA ASN A 75 -5.20 1.50 3.12
C ASN A 75 -4.93 0.70 1.84
N ILE A 76 -4.18 -0.38 1.96
CA ILE A 76 -3.95 -1.32 0.87
C ILE A 76 -5.20 -2.18 0.67
N ASP A 77 -5.55 -2.43 -0.59
CA ASP A 77 -6.70 -3.26 -0.98
C ASP A 77 -6.29 -4.72 -1.25
N ALA A 78 -5.06 -4.94 -1.72
CA ALA A 78 -4.52 -6.26 -1.98
C ALA A 78 -2.98 -6.25 -1.97
N LEU A 79 -2.38 -7.36 -1.54
CA LEU A 79 -0.96 -7.65 -1.73
C LEU A 79 -0.82 -8.67 -2.88
N VAL A 80 -0.08 -8.31 -3.92
CA VAL A 80 0.26 -9.25 -5.01
C VAL A 80 1.71 -9.70 -4.83
N VAL A 81 1.89 -10.99 -4.53
CA VAL A 81 3.22 -11.60 -4.37
C VAL A 81 3.62 -12.20 -5.69
N PHE A 82 4.75 -11.77 -6.24
CA PHE A 82 5.35 -12.39 -7.42
C PHE A 82 6.30 -13.49 -6.98
N ALA A 83 6.07 -14.70 -7.48
CA ALA A 83 6.94 -15.85 -7.29
C ALA A 83 7.33 -16.43 -8.65
N ALA A 84 8.45 -17.14 -8.70
CA ALA A 84 8.87 -17.90 -9.88
C ALA A 84 9.50 -19.21 -9.41
N ASN A 85 9.29 -20.30 -10.15
CA ASN A 85 9.97 -21.57 -9.90
C ASN A 85 11.31 -21.67 -10.64
N VAL A 86 11.76 -20.56 -11.24
CA VAL A 86 12.95 -20.51 -12.08
C VAL A 86 13.55 -19.10 -12.09
N ASN A 87 14.88 -19.02 -11.98
CA ASN A 87 15.73 -17.84 -12.24
C ASN A 87 15.23 -16.47 -11.72
N PRO A 88 15.34 -16.13 -10.43
CA PRO A 88 15.66 -17.02 -9.32
C PRO A 88 14.42 -17.79 -8.86
N VAL A 89 14.65 -18.98 -8.31
CA VAL A 89 13.59 -19.73 -7.61
C VAL A 89 13.19 -18.92 -6.38
N THR A 90 11.90 -18.66 -6.24
CA THR A 90 11.34 -17.99 -5.06
C THR A 90 11.21 -19.00 -3.94
N GLU A 91 11.85 -18.71 -2.81
CA GLU A 91 11.75 -19.54 -1.61
C GLU A 91 10.31 -19.49 -1.04
N PRO A 92 9.58 -20.62 -0.94
CA PRO A 92 8.19 -20.64 -0.48
C PRO A 92 7.99 -19.99 0.89
N PHE A 93 8.95 -20.16 1.80
CA PHE A 93 8.91 -19.51 3.11
C PHE A 93 8.79 -17.97 3.02
N LEU A 94 9.36 -17.34 1.98
CA LEU A 94 9.22 -15.89 1.79
C LEU A 94 7.79 -15.51 1.39
N ILE A 95 7.13 -16.33 0.56
CA ILE A 95 5.73 -16.15 0.19
C ILE A 95 4.85 -16.26 1.44
N ASP A 96 5.06 -17.30 2.24
CA ASP A 96 4.30 -17.55 3.47
C ASP A 96 4.47 -16.41 4.47
N ARG A 97 5.71 -15.94 4.64
CA ARG A 97 6.02 -14.85 5.56
C ARG A 97 5.32 -13.55 5.17
N VAL A 98 5.35 -13.16 3.90
CA VAL A 98 4.67 -11.93 3.47
C VAL A 98 3.15 -12.08 3.48
N ALA A 99 2.64 -13.27 3.17
CA ALA A 99 1.22 -13.59 3.26
C ALA A 99 0.71 -13.51 4.70
N ALA A 100 1.46 -14.02 5.67
CA ALA A 100 1.12 -13.92 7.09
C ALA A 100 1.08 -12.47 7.59
N ILE A 101 2.05 -11.64 7.19
CA ILE A 101 2.07 -10.21 7.52
C ILE A 101 0.86 -9.48 6.92
N ALA A 102 0.49 -9.78 5.68
CA ALA A 102 -0.68 -9.19 5.06
C ALA A 102 -1.99 -9.68 5.70
N GLY A 103 -2.07 -10.96 6.06
CA GLY A 103 -3.21 -11.55 6.75
C GLY A 103 -3.48 -10.92 8.12
N ASP A 104 -2.43 -10.63 8.90
CA ASP A 104 -2.52 -9.89 10.17
C ASP A 104 -3.09 -8.47 10.00
N GLN A 105 -2.90 -7.89 8.81
CA GLN A 105 -3.43 -6.58 8.44
C GLN A 105 -4.76 -6.65 7.67
N GLU A 106 -5.40 -7.83 7.63
CA GLU A 106 -6.64 -8.09 6.88
C GLU A 106 -6.55 -7.71 5.39
N VAL A 107 -5.36 -7.83 4.80
CA VAL A 107 -5.11 -7.55 3.39
C VAL A 107 -5.14 -8.86 2.59
N PRO A 108 -6.07 -9.01 1.62
CA PRO A 108 -6.11 -10.15 0.71
C PRO A 108 -4.79 -10.32 -0.04
N VAL A 109 -4.30 -11.55 -0.14
CA VAL A 109 -3.06 -11.89 -0.85
C VAL A 109 -3.37 -12.65 -2.13
N TYR A 110 -2.76 -12.21 -3.23
CA TYR A 110 -2.79 -12.87 -4.53
C TYR A 110 -1.39 -13.36 -4.85
N LEU A 111 -1.25 -14.63 -5.21
CA LEU A 111 0.02 -15.17 -5.68
C LEU A 111 0.05 -15.12 -7.21
N CYS A 112 0.98 -14.36 -7.76
CA CYS A 112 1.28 -14.31 -9.18
C CYS A 112 2.54 -15.15 -9.43
N VAL A 113 2.36 -16.34 -10.00
CA VAL A 113 3.47 -17.20 -10.42
C VAL A 113 3.89 -16.76 -11.81
N ASN A 114 5.06 -16.15 -11.89
CA ASN A 114 5.65 -15.60 -13.11
C ASN A 114 6.66 -16.59 -13.71
N LYS A 115 7.07 -16.32 -14.96
CA LYS A 115 8.03 -17.14 -15.74
C LYS A 115 7.53 -18.54 -16.07
N CYS A 116 6.21 -18.69 -16.16
CA CYS A 116 5.54 -19.92 -16.56
C CYS A 116 5.91 -20.37 -17.98
N ASP A 117 6.46 -19.48 -18.81
CA ASP A 117 7.03 -19.80 -20.12
C ASP A 117 8.31 -20.65 -20.03
N LEU A 118 9.05 -20.55 -18.90
CA LEU A 118 10.26 -21.31 -18.64
C LEU A 118 9.99 -22.54 -17.76
N ASP A 119 9.15 -22.38 -16.74
CA ASP A 119 8.74 -23.46 -15.84
C ASP A 119 7.30 -23.20 -15.36
N PRO A 120 6.33 -24.08 -15.68
CA PRO A 120 4.92 -23.94 -15.27
C PRO A 120 4.67 -23.99 -13.75
N ALA A 121 5.68 -24.33 -12.94
CA ALA A 121 5.64 -24.31 -11.48
C ALA A 121 4.48 -25.13 -10.87
N VAL A 122 4.17 -26.29 -11.49
CA VAL A 122 2.96 -27.09 -11.21
C VAL A 122 2.78 -27.38 -9.72
N ASP A 123 3.86 -27.76 -9.02
CA ASP A 123 3.79 -28.09 -7.60
C ASP A 123 3.55 -26.86 -6.72
N LEU A 124 4.22 -25.74 -7.01
CA LEU A 124 4.04 -24.48 -6.28
C LEU A 124 2.60 -23.98 -6.41
N VAL A 125 2.08 -23.97 -7.65
CA VAL A 125 0.69 -23.58 -7.95
C VAL A 125 -0.29 -24.49 -7.20
N ARG A 126 -0.07 -25.82 -7.22
CA ARG A 126 -0.92 -26.78 -6.52
C ARG A 126 -0.93 -26.53 -5.01
N ILE A 127 0.23 -26.30 -4.40
CA ILE A 127 0.36 -26.06 -2.95
C ILE A 127 -0.48 -24.84 -2.54
N TYR A 128 -0.25 -23.68 -3.18
CA TYR A 128 -0.90 -22.44 -2.78
C TYR A 128 -2.39 -22.38 -3.11
N ARG A 129 -2.83 -22.98 -4.23
CA ARG A 129 -4.27 -23.15 -4.49
C ARG A 129 -4.95 -24.03 -3.44
N SER A 130 -4.31 -25.12 -3.05
CA SER A 130 -4.84 -26.02 -2.01
C SER A 130 -4.88 -25.35 -0.63
N ALA A 131 -3.97 -24.41 -0.37
CA ALA A 131 -3.96 -23.57 0.82
C ALA A 131 -5.01 -22.43 0.79
N GLY A 132 -5.77 -22.28 -0.31
CA GLY A 132 -6.85 -21.30 -0.44
C GLY A 132 -6.44 -19.94 -1.01
N PHE A 133 -5.21 -19.79 -1.50
CA PHE A 133 -4.78 -18.55 -2.15
C PHE A 133 -5.31 -18.45 -3.58
N PRO A 134 -5.76 -17.26 -4.03
CA PRO A 134 -5.91 -16.96 -5.45
C PRO A 134 -4.54 -17.00 -6.13
N VAL A 135 -4.36 -17.92 -7.09
CA VAL A 135 -3.10 -18.08 -7.85
C VAL A 135 -3.31 -17.79 -9.34
N ILE A 136 -2.56 -16.80 -9.84
CA ILE A 136 -2.50 -16.35 -11.24
C ILE A 136 -1.18 -16.86 -11.83
N CYS A 137 -1.20 -17.34 -13.08
CA CYS A 137 -0.03 -17.88 -13.80
C CYS A 137 0.03 -17.31 -15.22
#